data_AF-A0A453TE03-F1
#
_entry.id   AF-A0A453TE03-F1
#
_cell.length_a   1.000
_cell.length_b   1.000
_cell.length_c   1.000
_cell.angle_alpha   90.00
_cell.angle_beta   90.00
_cell.angle_gamma   90.00
#
_symmetry.space_group_name_H-M   'P 1'
#
loop_
_entity.id
_entity.type
_entity.pdbx_description
1 polymer ?
#
loop_
_entity_poly.entity_id
_entity_poly.type
_entity_poly.pdbx_seq_one_letter_code
_entity_poly.pdbx_strand_id
1 'polypeptide(L)'
;GRFEILCLSGSYLVIDDGVTRTRNGGLCIALCGADHRVIGGSVGGVLTAAGTVQVIVGSFMYAGSKKSRKGKAGQEPAAAEEEQ
;
A
#
# COMPACT_ATOMS: atom_id res chain seq x y z
N GLY A 1 6.75 9.05 -25.36
CA GLY A 1 5.90 8.87 -26.55
C GLY A 1 4.45 8.73 -26.14
N ARG A 2 3.51 8.78 -27.08
CA ARG A 2 2.09 8.41 -26.84
C ARG A 2 1.93 6.93 -27.17
N PHE A 3 1.24 6.20 -26.30
CA PHE A 3 1.04 4.76 -26.41
C PHE A 3 -0.43 4.43 -26.11
N GLU A 4 -0.93 3.37 -26.71
CA GLU A 4 -2.22 2.81 -26.35
C GLU A 4 -2.07 1.88 -25.16
N ILE A 5 -2.97 2.00 -24.17
CA ILE A 5 -2.99 1.12 -23.00
C ILE A 5 -3.72 -0.16 -23.41
N LEU A 6 -3.00 -1.27 -23.53
CA LEU A 6 -3.58 -2.57 -23.87
C LEU A 6 -4.14 -3.25 -22.61
N CYS A 7 -3.38 -3.21 -21.52
CA CYS A 7 -3.83 -3.69 -20.22
C CYS A 7 -3.14 -2.93 -19.09
N LEU A 8 -3.88 -2.70 -18.01
CA LEU A 8 -3.39 -2.14 -16.76
C LEU A 8 -4.01 -2.94 -15.61
N SER A 9 -3.17 -3.50 -14.76
CA SER A 9 -3.61 -4.32 -13.63
C SER A 9 -2.69 -4.12 -12.44
N GLY A 10 -3.19 -4.38 -11.24
CA GLY A 10 -2.38 -4.36 -10.05
C GLY A 10 -3.21 -4.23 -8.78
N SER A 11 -2.50 -4.13 -7.66
CA SER A 11 -3.08 -3.96 -6.35
C SER A 11 -2.33 -2.88 -5.59
N TYR A 12 -3.01 -2.29 -4.62
CA TYR A 12 -2.44 -1.21 -3.84
C TYR A 12 -2.85 -1.34 -2.38
N LEU A 13 -1.86 -1.47 -1.51
CA LEU A 13 -2.07 -1.56 -0.07
C LEU A 13 -1.17 -0.54 0.64
N VAL A 14 -1.79 0.36 1.39
CA VAL A 14 -1.08 1.27 2.29
C VAL A 14 -1.35 0.82 3.71
N ILE A 15 -0.28 0.57 4.45
CA ILE A 15 -0.35 0.26 5.88
C ILE A 15 0.30 1.43 6.60
N ASP A 16 -0.48 2.10 7.44
CA ASP A 16 -0.02 3.19 8.28
C ASP A 16 -0.40 2.85 9.73
N ASP A 17 0.61 2.59 10.56
CA ASP A 17 0.44 2.27 11.98
C ASP A 17 0.74 3.47 12.90
N GLY A 18 0.88 4.67 12.33
CA GLY A 18 1.17 5.92 13.03
C GLY A 18 2.66 6.15 13.33
N VAL A 19 3.51 5.13 13.13
CA VAL A 19 4.97 5.24 13.26
C VAL A 19 5.64 5.02 11.91
N THR A 20 5.14 4.04 11.17
CA THR A 20 5.66 3.63 9.87
C THR A 20 4.55 3.65 8.84
N ARG A 21 4.90 4.11 7.64
CA ARG A 21 4.02 4.07 6.48
C ARG A 21 4.65 3.21 5.41
N THR A 22 4.06 2.05 5.17
CA THR A 22 4.51 1.11 4.15
C THR A 22 3.52 1.06 3.00
N ARG A 23 4.06 0.83 1.80
CA ARG A 23 3.32 0.82 0.54
C ARG A 23 3.64 -0.48 -0.16
N ASN A 24 2.67 -1.40 -0.19
CA ASN A 24 2.77 -2.69 -0.83
C ASN A 24 1.91 -2.73 -2.10
N GLY A 25 2.28 -3.64 -3.00
CA GLY A 25 1.66 -3.75 -4.32
C GLY A 25 2.28 -2.80 -5.36
N GLY A 26 1.62 -2.70 -6.49
CA GLY A 26 2.10 -1.97 -7.66
C GLY A 26 1.18 -2.20 -8.85
N LEU A 27 1.42 -1.44 -9.91
CA LEU A 27 0.74 -1.59 -11.18
C LEU A 27 1.69 -2.22 -12.19
N CYS A 28 1.18 -3.13 -12.99
CA CYS A 28 1.81 -3.67 -14.19
C CYS A 28 1.01 -3.21 -15.41
N ILE A 29 1.71 -2.98 -16.51
CA ILE A 29 1.12 -2.43 -17.72
C ILE A 29 1.68 -3.10 -18.97
N ALA A 30 0.86 -3.18 -20.01
CA ALA A 30 1.30 -3.39 -21.39
C ALA A 30 0.81 -2.24 -22.28
N LEU A 31 1.71 -1.72 -23.11
CA LEU A 31 1.52 -0.56 -23.96
C LEU A 31 1.86 -0.90 -25.41
N CYS A 32 1.10 -0.36 -26.36
CA CYS A 32 1.37 -0.45 -27.79
C CYS A 32 1.87 0.90 -28.33
N GLY A 33 2.97 0.89 -29.06
CA GLY A 33 3.46 2.04 -29.83
C GLY A 33 2.71 2.22 -31.15
N ALA A 34 2.89 3.38 -31.79
CA ALA A 34 2.36 3.62 -33.13
C ALA A 34 2.98 2.70 -34.21
N ASP A 35 4.12 2.08 -33.91
CA ASP A 35 4.78 1.06 -34.70
C ASP A 35 4.27 -0.38 -34.42
N HIS A 36 3.18 -0.51 -33.66
CA HIS A 36 2.56 -1.76 -33.22
C HIS A 36 3.46 -2.65 -32.35
N ARG A 37 4.57 -2.11 -31.81
CA ARG A 37 5.41 -2.83 -30.87
C ARG A 37 4.83 -2.74 -29.46
N VAL A 38 4.85 -3.87 -28.77
CA VAL A 38 4.35 -3.97 -27.39
C VAL A 38 5.53 -3.91 -26.42
N ILE A 39 5.40 -3.07 -25.40
CA ILE A 39 6.28 -3.03 -24.24
C ILE A 39 5.45 -3.24 -22.97
N GLY A 40 6.04 -3.84 -21.94
CA GLY A 40 5.32 -4.05 -20.68
C GLY A 40 6.26 -4.25 -19.50
N GLY A 41 5.69 -4.16 -18.30
CA GLY A 41 6.42 -4.29 -17.05
C GLY A 41 5.73 -3.60 -15.88
N SER A 42 6.47 -3.42 -14.79
CA SER A 42 6.02 -2.69 -13.61
C SER A 42 6.12 -1.18 -13.82
N VAL A 43 5.16 -0.44 -13.24
CA VAL A 43 5.14 1.01 -13.27
C VAL A 43 5.94 1.55 -12.08
N GLY A 44 7.18 1.98 -12.33
CA GLY A 44 8.07 2.53 -11.30
C GLY A 44 7.83 4.01 -10.95
N GLY A 45 6.94 4.70 -11.66
CA GLY A 45 6.75 6.15 -11.53
C GLY A 45 5.37 6.62 -11.98
N VAL A 46 5.28 7.86 -12.44
CA VAL A 46 4.02 8.44 -12.92
C VAL A 46 3.72 7.94 -14.33
N LEU A 47 2.46 7.55 -14.55
CA LEU A 47 1.92 7.26 -15.87
C LEU A 47 0.88 8.33 -16.23
N THR A 48 1.21 9.21 -17.17
CA THR A 48 0.34 10.31 -17.60
C THR A 48 -0.48 9.89 -18.81
N ALA A 49 -1.80 9.90 -18.69
CA ALA A 49 -2.70 9.60 -19.81
C ALA A 49 -2.70 10.75 -20.83
N ALA A 50 -2.70 10.39 -22.12
CA ALA A 50 -2.80 11.36 -23.22
C ALA A 50 -4.23 11.88 -23.47
N GLY A 51 -5.22 11.30 -22.78
CA GLY A 51 -6.64 11.60 -22.87
C GLY A 51 -7.43 10.92 -21.75
N THR A 52 -8.75 10.90 -21.86
CA THR A 52 -9.63 10.29 -20.84
C THR A 52 -9.42 8.79 -20.74
N VAL A 53 -9.20 8.28 -19.53
CA VAL A 53 -9.07 6.86 -19.20
C VAL A 53 -10.09 6.51 -18.14
N GLN A 54 -10.84 5.43 -18.35
CA GLN A 54 -11.74 4.86 -17.36
C GLN A 54 -11.04 3.71 -16.64
N VAL A 55 -11.16 3.65 -15.32
CA VAL A 55 -10.56 2.61 -14.50
C VAL A 55 -11.60 2.10 -13.51
N ILE A 56 -11.65 0.79 -13.32
CA ILE A 56 -12.49 0.15 -12.30
C ILE A 56 -11.57 -0.27 -11.15
N VAL A 57 -11.93 0.11 -9.93
CA VAL A 57 -11.13 -0.18 -8.73
C VAL A 57 -12.00 -0.90 -7.71
N GLY A 58 -11.52 -2.06 -7.25
CA GLY A 58 -12.07 -2.75 -6.08
C GLY A 58 -11.28 -2.38 -4.83
N SER A 59 -11.97 -2.09 -3.73
CA SER A 59 -11.36 -1.84 -2.42
C SER A 59 -11.93 -2.80 -1.40
N PHE A 60 -11.06 -3.31 -0.53
CA PHE A 60 -11.41 -4.26 0.52
C PHE A 60 -10.87 -3.76 1.85
N MET A 61 -11.64 -3.94 2.92
CA MET A 61 -11.18 -3.61 4.27
C MET A 61 -10.11 -4.61 4.71
N TYR A 62 -8.90 -4.12 4.91
CA TYR A 62 -7.84 -4.90 5.54
C TYR A 62 -8.00 -4.83 7.06
N ALA A 63 -8.66 -5.83 7.65
CA ALA A 63 -8.80 -5.93 9.10
C ALA A 63 -7.45 -6.34 9.72
N GLY A 64 -6.68 -5.35 10.15
CA GLY A 64 -5.47 -5.55 10.95
C GLY A 64 -5.80 -6.35 12.20
N SER A 65 -5.00 -7.38 12.46
CA SER A 65 -5.06 -8.26 13.62
C SER A 65 -5.30 -7.48 14.92
N LYS A 66 -6.24 -7.98 15.74
CA LYS A 66 -6.41 -7.56 17.13
C LYS A 66 -5.03 -7.52 17.80
N LYS A 67 -4.54 -6.33 18.13
CA LYS A 67 -3.58 -6.19 19.25
C LYS A 67 -4.32 -6.74 20.46
N SER A 68 -4.05 -7.98 20.82
CA SER A 68 -4.44 -8.49 22.12
C SER A 68 -3.73 -7.59 23.12
N ARG A 69 -4.50 -6.67 23.72
CA ARG A 69 -4.12 -6.11 25.01
C ARG A 69 -4.14 -7.27 25.98
N LYS A 70 -3.04 -8.03 26.05
CA LYS A 70 -2.84 -8.97 27.15
C LYS A 70 -2.87 -8.10 28.42
N GLY A 71 -3.86 -8.41 29.24
CA GLY A 71 -4.35 -7.53 30.29
C GLY A 71 -3.25 -7.08 31.25
N LYS A 72 -3.52 -5.91 31.84
CA LYS A 72 -3.02 -5.53 33.16
C LYS A 72 -3.18 -6.74 34.09
N ALA A 73 -2.07 -7.32 34.51
CA ALA A 73 -2.01 -8.22 35.64
C ALA A 73 -0.76 -7.85 36.45
N GLY A 74 -1.02 -7.21 37.59
CA GLY A 74 -0.20 -7.25 38.80
C GLY A 74 1.19 -6.62 38.74
N GLN A 75 1.30 -5.39 39.24
CA GLN A 75 2.40 -5.01 40.14
C GLN A 75 1.94 -3.81 40.98
N GLU A 76 1.58 -4.09 42.23
CA GLU A 76 1.49 -3.12 43.34
C GLU A 76 2.62 -3.47 44.34
N PRO A 77 2.96 -2.58 45.28
CA PRO A 77 4.15 -1.73 45.29
C PRO A 77 5.30 -2.34 46.13
N ALA A 78 6.56 -2.06 45.76
CA ALA A 78 7.68 -2.29 46.67
C ALA A 78 8.14 -0.93 47.20
N ALA A 79 7.77 -0.67 48.46
CA ALA A 79 8.25 0.45 49.26
C ALA A 79 9.78 0.39 49.38
N ALA A 80 10.43 1.54 49.25
CA ALA A 80 11.78 1.76 49.75
C ALA A 80 11.68 2.82 50.86
N GLU A 81 12.16 2.43 52.04
CA GLU A 81 12.31 3.24 53.24
C GLU A 81 13.14 4.50 52.97
N GLU A 82 12.71 5.63 53.54
CA GLU A 82 13.55 6.79 53.82
C GLU A 82 13.54 7.04 55.33
N GLU A 83 14.73 7.32 55.84
CA GLU A 83 15.23 7.39 57.21
C GLU A 83 14.67 8.57 58.03
N GLN A 84 14.14 8.29 59.24
CA GLN A 84 14.39 9.05 60.49
C GLN A 84 13.79 8.34 61.72
#